data_AF-X1LT48-F1
#
_entry.id   AF-X1LT48-F1
#
_cell.length_a   1.000
_cell.length_b   1.000
_cell.length_c   1.000
_cell.angle_alpha   90.00
_cell.angle_beta   90.00
_cell.angle_gamma   90.00
#
_symmetry.space_group_name_H-M   'P 1'
#
loop_
_entity.id
_entity.type
_entity.pdbx_description
1 polymer ?
#
loop_
_entity_poly.entity_id
_entity_poly.type
_entity_poly.pdbx_seq_one_letter_code
_entity_poly.pdbx_strand_id
1 'polypeptide(L)'
;MIFGLGNPGKDYEQSRHNIGFRVIDRLSQEHRIELDKHSCQAWIGEGEIGKEEVLLVKPLTFVNVAGVSLLQLKQKHKTSLEDIMVISDDVDLELG
;
A
#
# COMPACT_ATOMS: atom_id res chain seq x y z
N MET A 1 -7.23 -1.23 6.27
CA MET A 1 -6.36 -1.51 5.10
C MET A 1 -5.55 -0.27 4.78
N ILE A 2 -4.23 -0.40 4.65
CA ILE A 2 -3.32 0.70 4.30
C ILE A 2 -2.72 0.39 2.92
N PHE A 3 -3.02 1.22 1.93
CA PHE A 3 -2.71 1.00 0.53
C PHE A 3 -1.72 2.07 0.03
N GLY A 4 -0.49 1.68 -0.25
CA GLY A 4 0.54 2.59 -0.76
C GLY A 4 0.52 2.65 -2.28
N LEU A 5 0.35 3.84 -2.86
CA LEU A 5 0.48 4.05 -4.30
C LEU A 5 1.96 4.10 -4.73
N GLY A 6 2.21 3.62 -5.95
CA GLY A 6 3.53 3.55 -6.55
C GLY A 6 3.53 2.65 -7.79
N ASN A 7 4.67 2.59 -8.47
CA ASN A 7 4.91 1.71 -9.61
C ASN A 7 5.93 0.60 -9.24
N PRO A 8 5.71 -0.64 -9.68
CA PRO A 8 6.67 -1.73 -9.50
C PRO A 8 7.88 -1.59 -10.42
N GLY A 9 9.02 -2.12 -9.98
CA GLY A 9 10.27 -2.16 -10.75
C GLY A 9 11.36 -1.24 -10.18
N LYS A 10 12.62 -1.65 -10.37
CA LYS A 10 13.79 -0.98 -9.79
C LYS A 10 13.93 0.48 -10.20
N ASP A 11 13.52 0.81 -11.41
CA ASP A 11 13.62 2.16 -11.96
C ASP A 11 12.75 3.18 -11.21
N TYR A 12 11.73 2.72 -10.48
CA TYR A 12 10.80 3.59 -9.76
C TYR A 12 11.10 3.72 -8.27
N GLU A 13 11.97 2.89 -7.68
CA GLU A 13 12.21 2.79 -6.24
C GLU A 13 12.54 4.13 -5.56
N GLN A 14 13.31 4.98 -6.24
CA GLN A 14 13.77 6.28 -5.73
C GLN A 14 12.91 7.46 -6.21
N SER A 15 11.83 7.21 -6.96
CA SER A 15 10.97 8.27 -7.47
C SER A 15 10.05 8.83 -6.38
N ARG A 16 9.68 10.12 -6.49
CA ARG A 16 8.72 10.76 -5.58
C ARG A 16 7.35 10.06 -5.63
N HIS A 17 6.95 9.58 -6.80
CA HIS A 17 5.74 8.78 -7.03
C HIS A 17 5.69 7.46 -6.25
N ASN A 18 6.82 6.95 -5.75
CA ASN A 18 6.88 5.72 -4.97
C ASN A 18 6.92 5.97 -3.46
N ILE A 19 6.62 7.19 -2.98
CA ILE A 19 6.59 7.47 -1.55
C ILE A 19 5.57 6.58 -0.82
N GLY A 20 4.42 6.28 -1.43
CA GLY A 20 3.44 5.36 -0.87
C GLY A 20 4.01 3.98 -0.61
N PHE A 21 4.75 3.40 -1.56
CA PHE A 21 5.46 2.13 -1.36
C PHE A 21 6.50 2.21 -0.23
N ARG A 22 7.26 3.31 -0.17
CA ARG A 22 8.28 3.51 0.87
C ARG A 22 7.68 3.60 2.27
N VAL A 23 6.51 4.23 2.41
CA VAL A 23 5.80 4.26 3.70
C VAL A 23 5.32 2.87 4.08
N ILE A 24 4.78 2.09 3.14
CA ILE A 24 4.39 0.70 3.42
C ILE A 24 5.59 -0.16 3.83
N ASP A 25 6.74 -0.03 3.14
CA ASP A 25 7.98 -0.73 3.51
C ASP A 25 8.45 -0.34 4.92
N ARG A 26 8.34 0.94 5.27
CA ARG A 26 8.68 1.42 6.62
C ARG A 26 7.75 0.84 7.69
N LEU A 27 6.43 0.85 7.45
CA LEU A 27 5.44 0.27 8.36
C LEU A 27 5.64 -1.23 8.54
N SER A 28 5.90 -1.94 7.44
CA SER A 28 6.23 -3.37 7.43
C SER A 28 7.41 -3.68 8.35
N GLN A 29 8.51 -2.92 8.22
CA GLN A 29 9.70 -3.10 9.05
C GLN A 29 9.47 -2.74 10.52
N GLU A 30 8.80 -1.62 10.77
CA GLU A 30 8.59 -1.09 12.13
C GLU A 30 7.67 -2.00 12.95
N HIS A 31 6.63 -2.56 12.33
CA HIS A 31 5.65 -3.42 12.97
C HIS A 31 5.88 -4.93 12.73
N ARG A 32 6.97 -5.31 12.04
CA ARG A 32 7.31 -6.69 11.71
C ARG A 32 6.19 -7.42 10.96
N ILE A 33 5.55 -6.72 10.02
CA ILE A 33 4.50 -7.26 9.16
C ILE A 33 5.13 -7.63 7.82
N GLU A 34 5.32 -8.92 7.55
CA GLU A 34 5.95 -9.37 6.31
C GLU A 34 5.01 -9.17 5.11
N LEU A 35 5.55 -8.63 4.01
CA LEU A 35 4.84 -8.49 2.73
C LEU A 35 5.13 -9.72 1.84
N ASP A 36 4.71 -10.89 2.29
CA ASP A 36 5.09 -12.20 1.73
C ASP A 36 3.98 -12.84 0.87
N LYS A 37 2.76 -12.30 0.94
CA LYS A 37 1.61 -12.82 0.20
C LYS A 37 1.38 -12.05 -1.09
N HIS A 38 1.10 -12.78 -2.16
CA HIS A 38 0.57 -12.21 -3.40
C HIS A 38 -0.93 -12.39 -3.50
N SER A 39 -1.67 -11.30 -3.69
CA SER A 39 -3.12 -11.34 -3.89
C SER A 39 -3.57 -10.15 -4.72
N CYS A 40 -4.54 -10.35 -5.61
CA CYS A 40 -5.21 -9.25 -6.34
C CYS A 40 -4.22 -8.27 -6.99
N GLN A 41 -3.15 -8.81 -7.60
CA GLN A 41 -2.06 -8.03 -8.20
C GLN A 41 -1.35 -7.09 -7.22
N ALA A 42 -1.15 -7.52 -5.96
CA ALA A 42 -0.41 -6.77 -4.95
C ALA A 42 0.46 -7.71 -4.10
N TRP A 43 1.54 -7.16 -3.55
CA TRP A 43 2.14 -7.68 -2.33
C TRP A 43 1.30 -7.21 -1.14
N ILE A 44 0.96 -8.14 -0.25
CA ILE A 44 0.20 -7.86 0.95
C ILE A 44 0.88 -8.46 2.17
N GLY A 45 0.65 -7.84 3.33
CA GLY A 45 1.05 -8.32 4.63
C GLY A 45 -0.06 -8.06 5.64
N GLU A 46 -0.37 -9.06 6.46
CA GLU A 46 -1.37 -8.99 7.51
C GLU A 46 -0.67 -9.00 8.86
N GLY A 47 -1.07 -8.11 9.75
CA GLY A 47 -0.50 -8.04 11.09
C GLY A 47 -1.24 -7.03 11.95
N GLU A 48 -0.61 -6.60 13.03
CA GLU A 48 -1.22 -5.71 14.02
C GLU A 48 -0.38 -4.44 14.19
N ILE A 49 -1.05 -3.30 14.26
CA ILE A 49 -0.46 -2.03 14.70
C ILE A 49 -1.20 -1.60 15.97
N GLY A 50 -0.51 -1.71 17.11
CA GLY A 50 -1.13 -1.48 18.41
C GLY A 50 -2.12 -2.60 18.75
N LYS A 51 -3.43 -2.31 18.64
CA LYS A 51 -4.51 -3.28 18.87
C LYS A 51 -5.38 -3.51 17.64
N GLU A 52 -5.04 -2.88 16.52
CA GLU A 52 -5.83 -2.92 15.29
C GLU A 52 -5.20 -3.91 14.31
N GLU A 53 -6.03 -4.78 13.75
CA GLU A 53 -5.64 -5.62 12.62
C GLU A 53 -5.49 -4.76 11.36
N VAL A 54 -4.33 -4.86 10.71
CA VAL A 54 -4.02 -4.09 9.51
C VAL A 54 -3.62 -5.00 8.36
N LEU A 55 -4.05 -4.60 7.17
CA LEU A 55 -3.57 -5.14 5.91
C LEU A 55 -2.73 -4.06 5.22
N LEU A 56 -1.43 -4.30 5.11
CA LEU A 56 -0.51 -3.47 4.33
C LEU A 56 -0.52 -3.94 2.87
N VAL A 57 -0.58 -3.00 1.92
CA VAL A 57 -0.72 -3.32 0.50
C VAL A 57 0.21 -2.48 -0.36
N LYS A 58 0.98 -3.17 -1.23
CA LYS A 58 1.74 -2.59 -2.35
C LYS A 58 1.23 -3.19 -3.67
N PRO A 59 0.38 -2.48 -4.45
CA PRO A 59 -0.06 -2.96 -5.75
C PRO A 59 1.15 -3.20 -6.67
N LEU A 60 1.11 -4.28 -7.42
CA LEU A 60 2.04 -4.62 -8.50
C LEU A 60 1.50 -4.19 -9.86
N THR A 61 0.56 -3.25 -9.85
CA THR A 61 0.04 -2.59 -11.04
C THR A 61 0.73 -1.25 -11.22
N PHE A 62 0.58 -0.63 -12.39
CA PHE A 62 0.93 0.77 -12.54
C PHE A 62 -0.10 1.65 -11.82
N VAL A 63 0.34 2.83 -11.36
CA VAL A 63 -0.46 3.73 -10.52
C VAL A 63 -1.79 4.13 -11.19
N ASN A 64 -1.78 4.30 -12.51
CA ASN A 64 -2.95 4.67 -13.32
C ASN A 64 -4.08 3.62 -13.28
N VAL A 65 -3.79 2.37 -12.90
CA VAL A 65 -4.76 1.28 -12.81
C VAL A 65 -4.79 0.61 -11.43
N ALA A 66 -4.15 1.21 -10.42
CA ALA A 66 -4.09 0.69 -9.05
C ALA A 66 -5.48 0.50 -8.40
N GLY A 67 -6.48 1.27 -8.84
CA GLY A 67 -7.87 1.12 -8.40
C GLY A 67 -8.46 -0.27 -8.63
N VAL A 68 -7.99 -1.02 -9.65
CA VAL A 68 -8.44 -2.40 -9.90
C VAL A 68 -8.00 -3.33 -8.77
N SER A 69 -6.73 -3.21 -8.34
CA SER A 69 -6.19 -3.99 -7.22
C SER A 69 -6.90 -3.64 -5.90
N LEU A 70 -7.10 -2.34 -5.64
CA LEU A 70 -7.81 -1.87 -4.45
C LEU A 70 -9.25 -2.40 -4.37
N LEU A 71 -10.00 -2.36 -5.48
CA LEU A 71 -11.38 -2.85 -5.53
C LEU A 71 -11.45 -4.35 -5.23
N GLN A 72 -10.57 -5.15 -5.83
CA GLN A 72 -10.51 -6.59 -5.61
C GLN A 72 -10.17 -6.94 -4.15
N LEU A 73 -9.19 -6.25 -3.56
CA LEU A 73 -8.79 -6.45 -2.16
C LEU A 73 -9.91 -6.05 -1.21
N LYS A 74 -10.56 -4.90 -1.44
CA LYS A 74 -11.73 -4.46 -0.66
C LYS A 74 -12.82 -5.52 -0.65
N GLN A 75 -13.15 -6.10 -1.81
CA GLN A 75 -14.17 -7.15 -1.92
C GLN A 75 -13.74 -8.43 -1.21
N LYS A 76 -12.48 -8.86 -1.41
CA LYS A 76 -11.93 -10.08 -0.80
C LYS A 76 -11.90 -10.01 0.74
N HIS A 77 -11.43 -8.89 1.28
CA HIS A 77 -11.29 -8.67 2.73
C HIS A 77 -12.55 -8.05 3.38
N LYS A 78 -13.61 -7.83 2.59
CA LYS A 78 -14.88 -7.22 3.05
C LYS A 78 -14.67 -5.88 3.78
N THR A 79 -13.66 -5.12 3.38
CA THR A 79 -13.31 -3.84 4.01
C THR A 79 -14.33 -2.77 3.61
N SER A 80 -14.74 -1.95 4.57
CA SER A 80 -15.54 -0.74 4.34
C SER A 80 -14.69 0.32 3.61
N LEU A 81 -15.28 1.43 3.15
CA LEU A 81 -14.47 2.51 2.56
C LEU A 81 -13.76 3.35 3.63
N GLU A 82 -14.39 3.51 4.80
CA GLU A 82 -13.86 4.24 5.96
C GLU A 82 -12.63 3.57 6.58
N ASP A 83 -12.50 2.24 6.42
CA ASP A 83 -11.33 1.48 6.89
C ASP A 83 -10.19 1.40 5.85
N ILE A 84 -10.24 2.21 4.78
CA ILE A 84 -9.19 2.26 3.74
C ILE A 84 -8.43 3.58 3.84
N MET A 85 -7.13 3.46 4.10
CA MET A 85 -6.19 4.57 4.04
C MET A 85 -5.32 4.42 2.78
N VAL A 86 -5.31 5.44 1.92
CA VAL A 86 -4.44 5.50 0.74
C VAL A 86 -3.29 6.46 1.01
N ILE A 87 -2.07 6.03 0.70
CA ILE A 87 -0.86 6.85 0.84
C ILE A 87 -0.31 7.12 -0.56
N SER A 88 -0.20 8.41 -0.92
CA SER A 88 0.34 8.88 -2.20
C SER A 88 1.28 10.05 -2.00
N ASP A 89 2.06 10.38 -3.03
CA ASP A 89 2.66 11.70 -3.13
C ASP A 89 1.60 12.76 -3.44
N ASP A 90 1.93 14.01 -3.11
CA ASP A 90 1.16 15.19 -3.44
C ASP A 90 2.15 16.26 -3.93
N VAL A 91 1.88 16.85 -5.08
CA VAL A 91 2.73 17.86 -5.71
C VAL A 91 2.43 19.26 -5.19
N ASP A 92 1.26 19.46 -4.59
CA ASP A 92 0.81 20.74 -4.08
C ASP A 92 1.26 20.98 -2.63
N LEU A 93 1.83 19.96 -1.97
CA LEU A 93 2.39 20.05 -0.63
C LEU A 93 3.90 20.32 -0.66
N GLU A 94 4.34 21.20 0.24
CA GLU A 94 5.75 21.38 0.52
C GLU A 94 6.34 20.12 1.16
N LEU A 95 7.67 19.97 1.04
CA LEU A 95 8.37 18.84 1.65
C LEU A 95 8.52 19.04 3.16
N GLY A 96 7.72 18.32 3.94
CA GLY A 96 7.87 18.17 5.39
C GLY A 96 7.77 19.47 6.17
#